data_AF-A0A7S4SB32-F1
#
_entry.id   AF-A0A7S4SB32-F1
#
_cell.length_a   1.000
_cell.length_b   1.000
_cell.length_c   1.000
_cell.angle_alpha   90.00
_cell.angle_beta   90.00
_cell.angle_gamma   90.00
#
_symmetry.space_group_name_H-M   'P 1'
#
loop_
_entity.id
_entity.type
_entity.pdbx_description
1 polymer ?
#
loop_
_entity_poly.entity_id
_entity_poly.type
_entity_poly.pdbx_seq_one_letter_code
_entity_poly.pdbx_strand_id
1 'polypeptide(L)'
;MQFDRNTDYPTSNEGHQPIDFPEYHSTSAKRITVLGGVTDENIVYTRTGDDDDVSDERYMTDTDDDNDSMDEDDDDKDHEKLCIVVIQDDEGNSQNVGYLLKRVLKTAIYGRVRYALVVRKRQTENAATPADAPVAWDVTGERCAVKEMSWTVIRELRCRCEEDPVKEVKAMQFIQRHYQQTNPNRTIGEAMIESKVMPSRDILDDRNYLYSVMPFCDGGEFFDYLVDEEEGTATILSENEARRYLLQILEVSKVLGYAIIFIL
;
A
#
# COMPACT_ATOMS: atom_id res chain seq x y z
N MET A 1 33.01 2.55 7.43
CA MET A 1 33.08 1.16 6.93
C MET A 1 32.30 1.15 5.64
N GLN A 2 32.99 0.98 4.52
CA GLN A 2 32.40 0.93 3.19
C GLN A 2 32.02 -0.52 2.95
N PHE A 3 30.72 -0.81 2.87
CA PHE A 3 30.23 -2.15 2.52
C PHE A 3 30.42 -2.33 1.02
N ASP A 4 31.65 -2.69 0.62
CA ASP A 4 31.97 -2.97 -0.78
C ASP A 4 31.35 -4.31 -1.19
N ARG A 5 30.14 -4.21 -1.74
CA ARG A 5 29.44 -5.24 -2.53
C ARG A 5 29.09 -6.54 -1.79
N ASN A 6 27.87 -6.99 -2.04
CA ASN A 6 27.22 -8.17 -1.47
C ASN A 6 27.79 -9.52 -1.97
N THR A 7 29.11 -9.64 -2.17
CA THR A 7 29.77 -10.84 -2.72
C THR A 7 30.11 -11.91 -1.69
N ASP A 8 29.96 -11.61 -0.40
CA ASP A 8 30.33 -12.53 0.69
C ASP A 8 29.19 -13.50 1.06
N TYR A 9 28.01 -13.37 0.45
CA TYR A 9 27.00 -14.41 0.54
C TYR A 9 27.44 -15.58 -0.35
N PRO A 10 27.60 -16.80 0.19
CA PRO A 10 27.88 -17.96 -0.64
C PRO A 10 26.77 -18.07 -1.68
N THR A 11 27.13 -18.00 -2.96
CA THR A 11 26.22 -18.35 -4.05
C THR A 11 26.01 -19.85 -4.00
N SER A 12 25.19 -20.31 -3.07
CA SER A 12 24.83 -21.70 -2.92
C SER A 12 24.01 -22.10 -4.15
N ASN A 13 24.71 -22.52 -5.20
CA ASN A 13 24.20 -23.31 -6.32
C ASN A 13 23.75 -24.72 -5.87
N GLU A 14 23.70 -24.98 -4.55
CA GLU A 14 23.22 -26.21 -3.97
C GLU A 14 21.70 -26.27 -4.05
N GLY A 15 21.15 -26.58 -5.23
CA GLY A 15 19.90 -27.32 -5.43
C GLY A 15 18.65 -26.98 -4.60
N HIS A 16 18.60 -25.83 -3.92
CA HIS A 16 17.45 -25.41 -3.15
C HIS A 16 16.38 -25.04 -4.17
N GLN A 17 15.32 -25.83 -4.19
CA GLN A 17 14.15 -25.47 -4.97
C GLN A 17 13.70 -24.08 -4.49
N PRO A 18 13.47 -23.13 -5.41
CA PRO A 18 13.00 -21.82 -5.03
C PRO A 18 11.76 -21.98 -4.16
N ILE A 19 11.67 -21.18 -3.09
CA ILE A 19 10.47 -21.09 -2.26
C ILE A 19 9.28 -20.80 -3.19
N ASP A 20 8.41 -21.79 -3.39
CA ASP A 20 7.24 -21.64 -4.23
C ASP A 20 6.15 -20.97 -3.40
N PHE A 21 6.05 -19.65 -3.53
CA PHE A 21 4.96 -18.92 -2.91
C PHE A 21 3.65 -19.36 -3.53
N PRO A 22 2.56 -19.44 -2.73
CA PRO A 22 1.26 -19.76 -3.25
C PRO A 22 0.87 -18.82 -4.39
N GLU A 23 -0.11 -19.26 -5.20
CA GLU A 23 -0.60 -18.47 -6.31
C GLU A 23 -1.00 -17.07 -5.84
N TYR A 24 -0.67 -16.09 -6.68
CA TYR A 24 -1.03 -14.70 -6.42
C TYR A 24 -2.54 -14.59 -6.56
N HIS A 25 -3.22 -14.07 -5.55
CA HIS A 25 -4.65 -13.86 -5.59
C HIS A 25 -4.93 -12.38 -5.44
N SER A 26 -5.40 -11.72 -6.48
CA SER A 26 -5.94 -10.36 -6.36
C SER A 26 -7.43 -10.35 -6.62
N THR A 27 -8.08 -9.32 -6.10
CA THR A 27 -9.47 -9.02 -6.43
C THR A 27 -9.50 -7.89 -7.43
N SER A 28 -10.29 -8.05 -8.49
CA SER A 28 -10.49 -6.99 -9.48
C SER A 28 -10.99 -5.72 -8.78
N ALA A 29 -10.46 -4.58 -9.18
CA ALA A 29 -10.90 -3.28 -8.71
C ALA A 29 -11.19 -2.33 -9.87
N LYS A 30 -12.01 -1.32 -9.56
CA LYS A 30 -12.22 -0.16 -10.42
C LYS A 30 -11.82 1.09 -9.66
N ARG A 31 -10.98 1.91 -10.27
CA ARG A 31 -10.75 3.28 -9.80
C ARG A 31 -11.89 4.17 -10.31
N ILE A 32 -12.48 4.95 -9.42
CA ILE A 32 -13.57 5.85 -9.71
C ILE A 32 -13.21 7.25 -9.23
N THR A 33 -13.36 8.24 -10.12
CA THR A 33 -13.15 9.64 -9.78
C THR A 33 -14.30 10.16 -8.91
N VAL A 34 -13.95 10.91 -7.86
CA VAL A 34 -14.93 11.56 -7.01
C VAL A 34 -15.47 12.83 -7.67
N LEU A 35 -16.79 13.00 -7.63
CA LEU A 35 -17.45 14.23 -8.03
C LEU A 35 -17.40 15.23 -6.85
N GLY A 36 -16.31 16.01 -6.76
CA GLY A 36 -16.15 17.07 -5.77
C GLY A 36 -15.37 16.64 -4.51
N GLY A 37 -15.65 17.30 -3.38
CA GLY A 37 -15.02 17.03 -2.09
C GLY A 37 -15.82 16.06 -1.22
N VAL A 38 -15.26 15.73 -0.05
CA VAL A 38 -16.02 15.08 1.03
C VAL A 38 -16.97 16.13 1.61
N THR A 39 -18.27 15.82 1.66
CA THR A 39 -19.27 16.74 2.25
C THR A 39 -19.14 16.80 3.78
N ASP A 40 -19.75 17.80 4.41
CA ASP A 40 -19.81 17.92 5.88
C ASP A 40 -20.46 16.70 6.56
N GLU A 41 -21.24 15.91 5.81
CA GLU A 41 -21.89 14.68 6.27
C GLU A 41 -21.00 13.43 6.13
N ASN A 42 -19.71 13.57 5.78
CA ASN A 42 -18.81 12.46 5.49
C ASN A 42 -19.29 11.58 4.31
N ILE A 43 -19.94 12.19 3.32
CA ILE A 43 -20.41 11.51 2.11
C ILE A 43 -19.56 11.92 0.93
N VAL A 44 -19.31 10.94 0.06
CA VAL A 44 -18.64 11.16 -1.22
C VAL A 44 -19.53 10.66 -2.34
N TYR A 45 -19.65 11.46 -3.40
CA TYR A 45 -20.42 11.10 -4.59
C TYR A 45 -19.48 10.73 -5.73
N THR A 46 -19.78 9.64 -6.42
CA THR A 46 -19.03 9.23 -7.61
C THR A 46 -19.95 9.12 -8.81
N ARG A 47 -19.41 9.38 -10.01
CA ARG A 47 -20.10 9.03 -11.26
C ARG A 47 -19.60 7.68 -11.73
N THR A 48 -20.52 6.77 -12.03
CA THR A 48 -20.20 5.58 -12.80
C THR A 48 -20.21 5.95 -14.28
N GLY A 49 -19.16 6.66 -14.71
CA GLY A 49 -18.82 6.83 -16.12
C GLY A 49 -17.59 6.00 -16.42
N ASP A 50 -17.52 5.39 -17.59
CA ASP A 50 -16.31 4.76 -18.09
C ASP A 50 -15.31 5.85 -18.49
N ASP A 51 -14.69 6.47 -17.49
CA ASP A 51 -13.55 7.35 -17.68
C ASP A 51 -12.31 6.46 -17.91
N ASP A 52 -12.27 5.81 -19.08
CA ASP A 52 -11.14 5.00 -19.58
C ASP A 52 -9.92 5.86 -19.96
N ASP A 53 -9.90 7.16 -19.63
CA ASP A 53 -8.93 8.13 -20.15
C ASP A 53 -8.27 8.96 -19.03
N VAL A 54 -7.83 8.28 -17.96
CA VAL A 54 -6.79 8.85 -17.10
C VAL A 54 -5.45 8.56 -17.77
N SER A 55 -5.07 9.44 -18.70
CA SER A 55 -3.76 9.40 -19.34
C SER A 55 -2.68 9.43 -18.26
N ASP A 56 -1.85 8.40 -18.23
CA ASP A 56 -0.62 8.29 -17.44
C ASP A 56 0.15 9.61 -17.50
N GLU A 57 0.14 10.37 -16.42
CA GLU A 57 1.10 11.45 -16.25
C GLU A 57 2.48 10.80 -16.12
N ARG A 58 3.32 11.05 -17.11
CA ARG A 58 4.67 10.50 -17.23
C ARG A 58 5.51 10.94 -16.03
N TYR A 59 5.61 10.08 -15.02
CA TYR A 59 6.66 10.20 -14.00
C TYR A 59 7.96 9.65 -14.59
N MET A 60 8.62 10.51 -15.36
CA MET A 60 10.03 10.41 -15.70
C MET A 60 10.57 11.84 -15.73
N THR A 61 11.02 12.32 -14.58
CA THR A 61 12.00 13.41 -14.55
C THR A 61 13.10 12.99 -13.59
N ASP A 62 14.07 12.30 -14.17
CA ASP A 62 15.46 12.42 -13.76
C ASP A 62 15.77 13.93 -13.62
N THR A 63 16.16 14.36 -12.43
CA THR A 63 16.78 15.68 -12.23
C THR A 63 17.98 15.49 -11.29
N ASP A 64 19.03 14.92 -11.87
CA ASP A 64 20.37 15.40 -11.59
C ASP A 64 20.56 16.63 -12.48
N ASP A 65 20.33 17.85 -11.95
CA ASP A 65 20.93 19.06 -12.52
C ASP A 65 20.91 20.20 -11.50
N ASP A 66 22.11 20.58 -11.08
CA ASP A 66 22.42 21.77 -10.30
C ASP A 66 21.96 23.03 -11.04
N ASN A 67 20.94 23.75 -10.56
CA ASN A 67 20.81 25.17 -10.88
C ASN A 67 19.99 25.96 -9.84
N ASP A 68 20.69 26.90 -9.21
CA ASP A 68 20.13 27.93 -8.34
C ASP A 68 19.26 28.94 -9.11
N SER A 69 18.23 29.44 -8.43
CA SER A 69 17.42 30.64 -8.72
C SER A 69 16.34 30.55 -9.83
N MET A 70 15.07 30.56 -9.42
CA MET A 70 14.26 31.79 -9.35
C MET A 70 12.89 31.49 -8.72
N ASP A 71 12.42 32.45 -7.94
CA ASP A 71 11.09 32.52 -7.36
C ASP A 71 10.01 32.45 -8.44
N GLU A 72 9.24 31.36 -8.49
CA GLU A 72 7.90 31.34 -9.08
C GLU A 72 6.93 30.78 -8.04
N ASP A 73 6.09 31.70 -7.52
CA ASP A 73 4.90 31.42 -6.72
C ASP A 73 3.85 30.66 -7.57
N ASP A 74 4.17 29.44 -7.99
CA ASP A 74 3.21 28.52 -8.61
C ASP A 74 2.46 27.77 -7.49
N ASP A 75 1.51 28.50 -6.89
CA ASP A 75 0.49 27.97 -5.98
C ASP A 75 -0.59 27.14 -6.73
N ASP A 76 -0.25 26.59 -7.91
CA ASP A 76 -0.96 25.48 -8.55
C ASP A 76 -0.63 24.20 -7.79
N LYS A 77 -1.07 24.16 -6.52
CA LYS A 77 -1.18 22.90 -5.79
C LYS A 77 -2.19 22.07 -6.55
N ASP A 78 -1.70 21.21 -7.44
CA ASP A 78 -2.43 20.12 -8.05
C ASP A 78 -3.45 19.61 -7.05
N HIS A 79 -4.70 20.00 -7.24
CA HIS A 79 -5.79 19.52 -6.42
C HIS A 79 -5.92 18.05 -6.77
N GLU A 80 -5.11 17.22 -6.10
CA GLU A 80 -4.92 15.82 -6.39
C GLU A 80 -6.31 15.19 -6.41
N LYS A 81 -6.78 14.82 -7.61
CA LYS A 81 -8.16 14.39 -7.82
C LYS A 81 -8.43 13.24 -6.85
N LEU A 82 -9.44 13.43 -6.01
CA LEU A 82 -9.85 12.39 -5.08
C LEU A 82 -10.42 11.22 -5.89
N CYS A 83 -9.98 10.01 -5.54
CA CYS A 83 -10.39 8.79 -6.20
C CYS A 83 -10.80 7.76 -5.16
N ILE A 84 -11.77 6.92 -5.51
CA ILE A 84 -12.14 5.74 -4.75
C ILE A 84 -11.71 4.52 -5.54
N VAL A 85 -10.99 3.61 -4.89
CA VAL A 85 -10.74 2.26 -5.43
C VAL A 85 -11.81 1.34 -4.86
N VAL A 86 -12.68 0.82 -5.72
CA VAL A 86 -13.75 -0.09 -5.32
C VAL A 86 -13.41 -1.52 -5.69
N ILE A 87 -13.75 -2.45 -4.80
CA ILE A 87 -13.62 -3.87 -5.05
C ILE A 87 -14.74 -4.30 -6.02
N GLN A 88 -14.43 -5.09 -7.03
CA GLN A 88 -15.42 -5.67 -7.95
C GLN A 88 -15.56 -7.17 -7.69
N ASP A 89 -16.78 -7.69 -7.84
CA ASP A 89 -17.00 -9.13 -7.94
C ASP A 89 -16.69 -9.65 -9.36
N ASP A 90 -16.80 -10.98 -9.54
CA ASP A 90 -16.53 -11.65 -10.82
C ASP A 90 -17.51 -11.22 -11.93
N GLU A 91 -18.66 -10.64 -11.56
CA GLU A 91 -19.66 -10.09 -12.48
C GLU A 91 -19.37 -8.61 -12.83
N GLY A 92 -18.33 -8.01 -12.24
CA GLY A 92 -17.93 -6.63 -12.43
C GLY A 92 -18.73 -5.63 -11.57
N ASN A 93 -19.62 -6.09 -10.70
CA ASN A 93 -20.38 -5.23 -9.80
C ASN A 93 -19.48 -4.74 -8.66
N SER A 94 -19.55 -3.45 -8.37
CA SER A 94 -18.83 -2.87 -7.23
C SER A 94 -19.43 -3.37 -5.92
N GLN A 95 -18.57 -3.93 -5.06
CA GLN A 95 -18.93 -4.32 -3.70
C GLN A 95 -19.30 -3.11 -2.85
N ASN A 96 -19.84 -3.39 -1.66
CA ASN A 96 -20.28 -2.37 -0.71
C ASN A 96 -19.13 -1.66 0.02
N VAL A 97 -17.86 -1.95 -0.30
CA VAL A 97 -16.68 -1.39 0.36
C VAL A 97 -15.70 -0.87 -0.70
N GLY A 98 -15.06 0.27 -0.40
CA GLY A 98 -13.99 0.83 -1.21
C GLY A 98 -13.02 1.65 -0.36
N TYR A 99 -12.03 2.24 -1.04
CA TYR A 99 -10.93 2.98 -0.44
C TYR A 99 -10.83 4.37 -1.04
N LEU A 100 -11.21 5.40 -0.28
CA LEU A 100 -11.06 6.80 -0.67
C LEU A 100 -9.59 7.20 -0.50
N LEU A 101 -8.89 7.32 -1.61
CA LEU A 101 -7.50 7.75 -1.68
C LEU A 101 -7.43 9.27 -1.43
N LYS A 102 -6.56 9.67 -0.51
CA LYS A 102 -6.29 11.06 -0.15
C LYS A 102 -4.82 11.38 -0.47
N ARG A 103 -4.14 12.12 0.40
CA ARG A 103 -2.75 12.55 0.19
C ARG A 103 -1.77 11.37 0.03
N VAL A 104 -0.71 11.61 -0.74
CA VAL A 104 0.50 10.77 -0.77
C VAL A 104 1.19 10.83 0.60
N LEU A 105 1.61 9.65 1.08
CA LEU A 105 2.44 9.50 2.27
C LEU A 105 3.92 9.41 1.90
N LYS A 106 4.24 8.61 0.88
CA LYS A 106 5.61 8.36 0.43
C LYS A 106 5.63 7.90 -1.03
N THR A 107 6.65 8.31 -1.78
CA THR A 107 6.93 7.79 -3.13
C THR A 107 7.67 6.45 -3.02
N ALA A 108 7.49 5.57 -4.01
CA ALA A 108 8.11 4.26 -4.05
C ALA A 108 8.60 3.94 -5.47
N ILE A 109 9.53 2.99 -5.60
CA ILE A 109 10.15 2.63 -6.88
C ILE A 109 9.10 2.30 -7.97
N TYR A 110 8.03 1.60 -7.58
CA TYR A 110 6.97 1.17 -8.50
C TYR A 110 5.73 2.05 -8.46
N GLY A 111 5.72 3.14 -7.68
CA GLY A 111 4.54 3.98 -7.51
C GLY A 111 4.57 4.81 -6.22
N ARG A 112 3.54 4.69 -5.37
CA ARG A 112 3.38 5.53 -4.18
C ARG A 112 2.52 4.88 -3.11
N VAL A 113 2.74 5.27 -1.87
CA VAL A 113 1.87 4.94 -0.73
C VAL A 113 0.98 6.14 -0.43
N ARG A 114 -0.33 5.92 -0.36
CA ARG A 114 -1.31 6.96 -0.04
C ARG A 114 -2.03 6.68 1.27
N TYR A 115 -2.39 7.76 1.96
CA TYR A 115 -3.35 7.72 3.04
C TYR A 115 -4.74 7.51 2.45
N ALA A 116 -5.52 6.62 3.03
CA ALA A 116 -6.86 6.34 2.57
C ALA A 116 -7.84 6.13 3.73
N LEU A 117 -9.12 6.31 3.41
CA LEU A 117 -10.23 6.02 4.31
C LEU A 117 -11.10 4.91 3.72
N VAL A 118 -11.54 3.99 4.57
CA VAL A 118 -12.52 3.00 4.17
C VAL A 118 -13.86 3.70 3.95
N VAL A 119 -14.49 3.42 2.82
CA VAL A 119 -15.82 3.90 2.48
C VAL A 119 -16.77 2.73 2.28
N ARG A 120 -18.05 2.97 2.54
CA ARG A 120 -19.12 2.00 2.31
C ARG A 120 -20.17 2.56 1.39
N LYS A 121 -20.63 1.75 0.44
CA LYS A 121 -21.70 2.16 -0.48
C LYS A 121 -22.97 2.38 0.33
N ARG A 122 -23.57 3.57 0.23
CA ARG A 122 -24.82 3.88 0.92
C ARG A 122 -25.96 3.10 0.25
N GLN A 123 -26.69 2.30 1.02
CA GLN A 123 -27.88 1.61 0.52
C GLN A 123 -29.04 2.61 0.41
N THR A 124 -29.48 2.90 -0.80
CA THR A 124 -30.72 3.65 -1.03
C THR A 124 -31.90 2.71 -0.94
N GLU A 125 -32.57 2.66 0.21
CA GLU A 125 -33.60 1.67 0.51
C GLU A 125 -34.88 1.77 -0.34
N ASN A 126 -35.13 2.84 -1.13
CA ASN A 126 -36.46 3.05 -1.72
C ASN A 126 -36.55 3.90 -3.01
N ALA A 127 -35.52 3.97 -3.86
CA ALA A 127 -35.63 4.74 -5.11
C ALA A 127 -35.28 3.88 -6.32
N ALA A 128 -36.17 3.90 -7.32
CA ALA A 128 -35.80 3.68 -8.72
C ALA A 128 -34.85 4.81 -9.12
N THR A 129 -33.61 4.76 -8.65
CA THR A 129 -32.59 5.75 -8.97
C THR A 129 -32.31 5.63 -10.47
N PRO A 130 -32.32 6.75 -11.23
CA PRO A 130 -31.90 6.74 -12.62
C PRO A 130 -30.53 6.04 -12.74
N ALA A 131 -30.31 5.28 -13.82
CA ALA A 131 -29.06 4.56 -14.05
C ALA A 131 -27.81 5.48 -13.97
N ASP A 132 -27.99 6.78 -14.26
CA ASP A 132 -26.93 7.80 -14.25
C ASP A 132 -26.82 8.60 -12.94
N ALA A 133 -27.58 8.22 -11.90
CA ALA A 133 -27.53 8.93 -10.64
C ALA A 133 -26.18 8.71 -9.94
N PRO A 134 -25.60 9.75 -9.31
CA PRO A 134 -24.35 9.61 -8.60
C PRO A 134 -24.49 8.60 -7.45
N VAL A 135 -23.49 7.73 -7.30
CA VAL A 135 -23.43 6.75 -6.22
C VAL A 135 -22.87 7.44 -4.98
N ALA A 136 -23.60 7.35 -3.86
CA ALA A 136 -23.17 7.89 -2.58
C ALA A 136 -22.39 6.85 -1.76
N TRP A 137 -21.31 7.30 -1.14
CA TRP A 137 -20.42 6.51 -0.28
C TRP A 137 -20.28 7.17 1.09
N ASP A 138 -20.49 6.40 2.15
CA ASP A 138 -20.31 6.81 3.54
C ASP A 138 -18.86 6.56 3.97
N VAL A 139 -18.15 7.60 4.42
CA VAL A 139 -16.80 7.49 4.97
C VAL A 139 -16.86 6.95 6.40
N THR A 140 -16.24 5.80 6.66
CA THR A 140 -16.40 5.10 7.96
C THR A 140 -15.50 5.66 9.07
N GLY A 141 -14.50 6.49 8.71
CA GLY A 141 -13.44 6.95 9.61
C GLY A 141 -12.32 5.93 9.84
N GLU A 142 -12.46 4.70 9.36
CA GLU A 142 -11.39 3.70 9.41
C GLU A 142 -10.28 4.08 8.43
N ARG A 143 -9.03 4.11 8.94
CA ARG A 143 -7.83 4.58 8.22
C ARG A 143 -7.05 3.39 7.67
N CYS A 144 -6.57 3.51 6.44
CA CYS A 144 -5.63 2.56 5.84
C CYS A 144 -4.53 3.28 5.05
N ALA A 145 -3.48 2.53 4.72
CA ALA A 145 -2.49 2.92 3.73
C ALA A 145 -2.71 2.09 2.47
N VAL A 146 -2.59 2.70 1.29
CA VAL A 146 -2.69 1.99 0.01
C VAL A 146 -1.41 2.22 -0.77
N LYS A 147 -0.64 1.14 -0.98
CA LYS A 147 0.52 1.15 -1.88
C LYS A 147 0.00 0.92 -3.29
N GLU A 148 -0.06 1.99 -4.08
CA GLU A 148 -0.35 1.99 -5.51
C GLU A 148 0.93 1.70 -6.29
N MET A 149 0.91 0.69 -7.15
CA MET A 149 2.06 0.30 -7.97
C MET A 149 1.64 0.18 -9.42
N SER A 150 2.30 0.91 -10.33
CA SER A 150 1.95 0.92 -11.75
C SER A 150 2.39 -0.37 -12.43
N TRP A 151 1.47 -1.04 -13.13
CA TRP A 151 1.79 -2.22 -13.92
C TRP A 151 2.76 -1.90 -15.06
N THR A 152 2.70 -0.71 -15.64
CA THR A 152 3.65 -0.25 -16.66
C THR A 152 5.07 -0.24 -16.07
N VAL A 153 5.26 0.44 -14.93
CA VAL A 153 6.55 0.52 -14.24
C VAL A 153 7.05 -0.84 -13.76
N ILE A 154 6.16 -1.68 -13.20
CA ILE A 154 6.48 -3.05 -12.80
C ILE A 154 7.03 -3.86 -13.97
N ARG A 155 6.42 -3.76 -15.15
CA ARG A 155 6.85 -4.49 -16.35
C ARG A 155 8.18 -3.97 -16.88
N GLU A 156 8.39 -2.65 -16.86
CA GLU A 156 9.61 -2.01 -17.34
C GLU A 156 10.83 -2.29 -16.47
N LEU A 157 10.66 -2.25 -15.14
CA LEU A 157 11.72 -2.51 -14.16
C LEU A 157 11.90 -3.99 -13.83
N ARG A 158 11.07 -4.87 -14.41
CA ARG A 158 11.18 -6.32 -14.21
C ARG A 158 12.58 -6.80 -14.61
N CYS A 159 13.21 -7.56 -13.71
CA CYS A 159 14.59 -8.05 -13.85
C CYS A 159 15.69 -6.96 -13.85
N ARG A 160 15.35 -5.69 -13.59
CA ARG A 160 16.32 -4.59 -13.42
C ARG A 160 16.50 -4.17 -11.97
N CYS A 161 15.48 -4.38 -11.15
CA CYS A 161 15.51 -4.17 -9.71
C CYS A 161 15.51 -5.51 -8.97
N GLU A 162 16.11 -5.54 -7.78
CA GLU A 162 16.07 -6.71 -6.89
C GLU A 162 14.68 -6.92 -6.28
N GLU A 163 13.91 -5.83 -6.15
CA GLU A 163 12.53 -5.86 -5.69
C GLU A 163 11.57 -6.43 -6.75
N ASP A 164 10.56 -7.18 -6.30
CA ASP A 164 9.49 -7.70 -7.15
C ASP A 164 8.16 -7.51 -6.41
N PRO A 165 7.34 -6.51 -6.78
CA PRO A 165 6.09 -6.20 -6.11
C PRO A 165 5.12 -7.39 -6.03
N VAL A 166 5.15 -8.28 -7.02
CA VAL A 166 4.28 -9.46 -7.02
C VAL A 166 4.74 -10.46 -5.97
N LYS A 167 6.07 -10.64 -5.80
CA LYS A 167 6.61 -11.49 -4.73
C LYS A 167 6.36 -10.90 -3.35
N GLU A 168 6.49 -9.58 -3.20
CA GLU A 168 6.19 -8.87 -1.94
C GLU A 168 4.73 -9.12 -1.51
N VAL A 169 3.79 -8.89 -2.43
CA VAL A 169 2.36 -9.14 -2.18
C VAL A 169 2.09 -10.61 -1.84
N LYS A 170 2.67 -11.56 -2.60
CA LYS A 170 2.55 -12.99 -2.30
C LYS A 170 3.04 -13.34 -0.88
N ALA A 171 4.18 -12.76 -0.47
CA ALA A 171 4.71 -12.95 0.87
C ALA A 171 3.75 -12.41 1.95
N MET A 172 3.19 -11.22 1.74
CA MET A 172 2.19 -10.64 2.66
C MET A 172 0.93 -11.50 2.77
N GLN A 173 0.44 -12.03 1.65
CA GLN A 173 -0.72 -12.93 1.63
C GLN A 173 -0.43 -14.27 2.33
N PHE A 174 0.78 -14.80 2.16
CA PHE A 174 1.21 -16.01 2.86
C PHE A 174 1.16 -15.80 4.38
N ILE A 175 1.73 -14.69 4.87
CA ILE A 175 1.71 -14.34 6.30
C ILE A 175 0.27 -14.20 6.80
N GLN A 176 -0.58 -13.49 6.06
CA GLN A 176 -1.99 -13.31 6.42
C GLN A 176 -2.72 -14.65 6.52
N ARG A 177 -2.58 -15.54 5.53
CA ARG A 177 -3.20 -16.87 5.53
C ARG A 177 -2.71 -17.73 6.67
N HIS A 178 -1.41 -17.73 6.95
CA HIS A 178 -0.83 -18.49 8.06
C HIS A 178 -1.52 -18.12 9.38
N TYR A 179 -1.67 -16.82 9.66
CA TYR A 179 -2.32 -16.38 10.88
C TYR A 179 -3.83 -16.62 10.90
N GLN A 180 -4.53 -16.46 9.77
CA GLN A 180 -5.95 -16.80 9.65
C GLN A 180 -6.21 -18.30 9.89
N GLN A 181 -5.32 -19.18 9.43
CA GLN A 181 -5.44 -20.63 9.68
C GLN A 181 -5.28 -20.97 11.16
N THR A 182 -4.40 -20.28 11.89
CA THR A 182 -4.24 -20.49 13.34
C THR A 182 -5.43 -19.96 14.13
N ASN A 183 -6.07 -18.88 13.68
CA ASN A 183 -7.26 -18.31 14.31
C ASN A 183 -8.12 -17.54 13.27
N PRO A 184 -9.23 -18.13 12.78
CA PRO A 184 -10.06 -17.52 11.74
C PRO A 184 -10.75 -16.22 12.13
N ASN A 185 -10.98 -16.00 13.43
CA ASN A 185 -11.64 -14.79 13.92
C ASN A 185 -10.65 -13.65 14.22
N ARG A 186 -9.36 -13.87 13.94
CA ARG A 186 -8.30 -12.91 14.22
C ARG A 186 -8.45 -11.69 13.32
N THR A 187 -8.45 -10.52 13.95
CA THR A 187 -8.43 -9.25 13.24
C THR A 187 -7.04 -8.97 12.66
N ILE A 188 -6.98 -8.12 11.64
CA ILE A 188 -5.71 -7.72 11.03
C ILE A 188 -4.78 -7.05 12.06
N GLY A 189 -5.32 -6.23 12.96
CA GLY A 189 -4.55 -5.58 14.02
C GLY A 189 -3.92 -6.57 14.99
N GLU A 190 -4.64 -7.63 15.38
CA GLU A 190 -4.10 -8.69 16.22
C GLU A 190 -3.00 -9.48 15.52
N ALA A 191 -3.19 -9.80 14.23
CA ALA A 191 -2.17 -10.48 13.43
C ALA A 191 -0.89 -9.64 13.33
N MET A 192 -1.02 -8.33 13.13
CA MET A 192 0.11 -7.40 13.11
C MET A 192 0.85 -7.34 14.45
N ILE A 193 0.12 -7.22 15.56
CA ILE A 193 0.72 -7.16 16.91
C ILE A 193 1.47 -8.45 17.25
N GLU A 194 0.94 -9.61 16.85
CA GLU A 194 1.56 -10.90 17.15
C GLU A 194 2.78 -11.18 16.27
N SER A 195 2.66 -10.92 14.96
CA SER A 195 3.72 -11.20 13.98
C SER A 195 4.84 -10.17 13.98
N LYS A 196 4.55 -8.96 14.46
CA LYS A 196 5.38 -7.75 14.25
C LYS A 196 5.58 -7.40 12.77
N VAL A 197 4.81 -8.01 11.87
CA VAL A 197 4.81 -7.74 10.43
C VAL A 197 3.48 -7.14 10.04
N MET A 198 3.51 -6.15 9.15
CA MET A 198 2.30 -5.57 8.59
C MET A 198 1.71 -6.53 7.55
N PRO A 199 0.52 -7.12 7.78
CA PRO A 199 -0.16 -7.91 6.77
C PRO A 199 -0.88 -7.00 5.77
N SER A 200 -1.21 -7.56 4.61
CA SER A 200 -2.16 -6.90 3.71
C SER A 200 -3.59 -7.12 4.21
N ARG A 201 -4.43 -6.10 4.11
CA ARG A 201 -5.88 -6.20 4.28
C ARG A 201 -6.49 -6.80 3.03
N ASP A 202 -6.28 -6.12 1.90
CA ASP A 202 -6.74 -6.52 0.57
C ASP A 202 -5.62 -6.34 -0.43
N ILE A 203 -5.66 -7.14 -1.49
CA ILE A 203 -4.83 -7.01 -2.68
C ILE A 203 -5.77 -6.83 -3.84
N LEU A 204 -5.71 -5.66 -4.46
CA LEU A 204 -6.58 -5.30 -5.56
C LEU A 204 -5.75 -5.05 -6.80
N ASP A 205 -6.31 -5.29 -7.97
CA ASP A 205 -5.68 -4.91 -9.22
C ASP A 205 -6.70 -4.40 -10.24
N ASP A 206 -6.25 -3.47 -11.06
CA ASP A 206 -6.95 -3.03 -12.26
C ASP A 206 -5.99 -3.08 -13.45
N ARG A 207 -6.40 -2.52 -14.60
CA ARG A 207 -5.59 -2.53 -15.82
C ARG A 207 -4.25 -1.80 -15.66
N ASN A 208 -4.20 -0.79 -14.80
CA ASN A 208 -3.10 0.16 -14.70
C ASN A 208 -2.28 -0.02 -13.42
N TYR A 209 -2.91 -0.46 -12.34
CA TYR A 209 -2.29 -0.51 -11.02
C TYR A 209 -2.54 -1.82 -10.27
N LEU A 210 -1.55 -2.18 -9.46
CA LEU A 210 -1.64 -3.12 -8.35
C LEU A 210 -1.74 -2.32 -7.05
N TYR A 211 -2.72 -2.64 -6.21
CA TYR A 211 -2.96 -1.99 -4.93
C TYR A 211 -2.74 -2.98 -3.79
N SER A 212 -1.83 -2.66 -2.87
CA SER A 212 -1.75 -3.34 -1.57
C SER A 212 -2.34 -2.44 -0.50
N VAL A 213 -3.50 -2.84 0.04
CA VAL A 213 -4.17 -2.13 1.12
C VAL A 213 -3.66 -2.66 2.45
N MET A 214 -3.15 -1.78 3.30
CA MET A 214 -2.50 -2.13 4.56
C MET A 214 -3.11 -1.32 5.72
N PRO A 215 -3.01 -1.82 6.96
CA PRO A 215 -3.31 -1.00 8.14
C PRO A 215 -2.54 0.31 8.13
N PHE A 216 -3.19 1.40 8.54
CA PHE A 216 -2.50 2.67 8.71
C PHE A 216 -1.71 2.67 10.02
N CYS A 217 -0.39 2.88 9.94
CA CYS A 217 0.47 3.09 11.10
C CYS A 217 0.74 4.58 11.29
N ASP A 218 0.33 5.14 12.43
CA ASP A 218 0.49 6.56 12.77
C ASP A 218 1.83 6.88 13.46
N GLY A 219 2.67 5.86 13.69
CA GLY A 219 3.97 6.01 14.36
C GLY A 219 5.13 6.46 13.47
N GLY A 220 4.95 6.63 12.16
CA GLY A 220 6.03 7.00 11.23
C GLY A 220 7.08 5.90 11.04
N GLU A 221 8.22 6.26 10.45
CA GLU A 221 9.36 5.35 10.32
C GLU A 221 10.24 5.40 11.58
N PHE A 222 10.87 4.28 11.91
CA PHE A 222 11.71 4.20 13.09
C PHE A 222 12.91 5.17 13.04
N PHE A 223 13.44 5.45 11.85
CA PHE A 223 14.55 6.38 11.68
C PHE A 223 14.15 7.84 11.86
N ASP A 224 12.92 8.20 11.50
CA ASP A 224 12.36 9.54 11.77
C ASP A 224 12.31 9.81 13.28
N TYR A 225 12.16 8.76 14.10
CA TYR A 225 12.24 8.88 15.56
C TYR A 225 13.68 9.05 16.08
N LEU A 226 14.66 8.49 15.35
CA LEU A 226 16.07 8.54 15.73
C LEU A 226 16.75 9.85 15.33
N VAL A 227 16.20 10.56 14.35
CA VAL A 227 16.74 11.82 13.84
C VAL A 227 15.75 12.92 14.20
N ASP A 228 16.10 13.77 15.16
CA ASP A 228 15.38 15.02 15.31
C ASP A 228 15.82 15.96 14.19
N GLU A 229 14.99 16.11 13.16
CA GLU A 229 15.29 16.97 12.00
C GLU A 229 15.41 18.45 12.39
N GLU A 230 14.76 18.90 13.46
CA GLU A 230 14.81 20.30 13.90
C GLU A 230 16.11 20.64 14.64
N GLU A 231 16.61 19.71 15.46
CA GLU A 231 17.83 19.92 16.25
C GLU A 231 19.09 19.31 15.59
N GLY A 232 18.94 18.49 14.54
CA GLY A 232 20.05 17.79 13.90
C GLY A 232 20.77 16.82 14.84
N THR A 233 20.15 16.51 15.99
CA THR A 233 20.71 15.62 17.00
C THR A 233 20.01 14.27 16.95
N ALA A 234 20.81 13.21 16.94
CA ALA A 234 20.26 11.86 17.01
C ALA A 234 19.64 11.64 18.40
N THR A 235 18.38 11.20 18.45
CA THR A 235 17.75 10.69 19.66
C THR A 235 18.54 9.48 20.15
N ILE A 236 19.22 9.62 21.29
CA ILE A 236 19.93 8.50 21.89
C ILE A 236 18.90 7.63 22.59
N LEU A 237 18.57 6.49 21.99
CA LEU A 237 17.77 5.46 22.66
C LEU A 237 18.48 4.99 23.93
N SER A 238 17.72 4.84 25.01
CA SER A 238 18.23 4.08 26.16
C SER A 238 18.47 2.63 25.75
N GLU A 239 19.36 1.95 26.45
CA GLU A 239 19.63 0.52 26.22
C GLU A 239 18.34 -0.31 26.29
N ASN A 240 17.41 0.04 27.18
CA ASN A 240 16.14 -0.65 27.35
C ASN A 240 15.20 -0.46 26.15
N GLU A 241 15.14 0.74 25.56
CA GLU A 241 14.35 1.02 24.37
C GLU A 241 14.93 0.32 23.14
N ALA A 242 16.24 0.48 22.91
CA ALA A 242 16.95 -0.20 21.82
C ALA A 242 16.76 -1.72 21.90
N ARG A 243 16.90 -2.30 23.10
CA ARG A 243 16.64 -3.73 23.36
C ARG A 243 15.21 -4.11 23.01
N ARG A 244 14.22 -3.28 23.38
CA ARG A 244 12.80 -3.55 23.06
C ARG A 244 12.55 -3.57 21.56
N TYR A 245 13.06 -2.59 20.80
CA TYR A 245 12.92 -2.57 19.35
C TYR A 245 13.63 -3.74 18.68
N LEU A 246 14.86 -4.04 19.10
CA LEU A 246 15.64 -5.16 18.57
C LEU A 246 14.92 -6.50 18.83
N LEU A 247 14.32 -6.69 20.00
CA LEU A 247 13.53 -7.89 20.29
C LEU A 247 12.31 -8.04 19.36
N GLN A 248 11.63 -6.94 19.02
CA GLN A 248 10.52 -6.98 18.06
C GLN A 248 11.01 -7.35 16.65
N ILE A 249 12.14 -6.81 16.22
CA ILE A 249 12.75 -7.17 14.92
C ILE A 249 13.16 -8.65 14.91
N LEU A 250 13.74 -9.16 15.99
CA LEU A 250 14.10 -10.59 16.09
C LEU A 250 12.87 -11.51 16.13
N GLU A 251 11.73 -11.04 16.63
CA GLU A 251 10.46 -11.77 16.56
C GLU A 251 9.97 -11.92 15.11
N VAL A 252 10.13 -10.89 14.27
CA VAL A 252 9.84 -10.98 12.82
C VAL A 252 10.63 -12.13 12.18
N SER A 253 11.92 -12.26 12.51
CA SER A 253 12.77 -13.33 11.96
C SER A 253 12.28 -14.73 12.32
N LYS A 254 11.59 -14.91 13.46
CA LYS A 254 11.00 -16.21 13.81
C LYS A 254 9.83 -16.54 12.89
N VAL A 255 8.96 -15.57 12.64
CA VAL A 255 7.80 -15.71 11.73
C VAL A 255 8.28 -16.04 10.31
N LEU A 256 9.30 -15.31 9.83
CA LEU A 256 9.91 -15.57 8.53
C LEU A 256 10.67 -16.89 8.51
N GLY A 257 11.30 -17.28 9.61
CA GLY A 257 11.93 -18.61 9.76
C GLY A 257 10.92 -19.74 9.60
N TYR A 258 9.73 -19.62 10.18
CA TYR A 258 8.63 -20.58 9.95
C TYR A 258 8.13 -20.55 8.51
N ALA A 259 8.02 -19.37 7.88
CA ALA A 259 7.69 -19.27 6.46
C ALA A 259 8.73 -19.99 5.57
N ILE A 260 10.01 -19.88 5.90
CA ILE A 260 11.10 -20.57 5.19
C ILE A 260 11.09 -22.08 5.47
N ILE A 261 10.78 -22.50 6.70
CA ILE A 261 10.75 -23.93 7.10
C ILE A 261 9.53 -24.67 6.55
N PHE A 262 8.36 -24.03 6.44
CA PHE A 262 7.15 -24.67 5.89
C PHE A 262 7.13 -24.75 4.35
N ILE A 263 8.16 -24.21 3.69
CA ILE A 263 8.30 -24.21 2.22
C ILE A 263 9.50 -25.08 1.78
N LEU A 264 10.14 -25.80 2.72
CA LEU A 264 11.13 -26.87 2.46
C LEU A 264 10.53 -28.24 2.78
#